data_AF-A0A7S2BY71-F1
#
_entry.id   AF-A0A7S2BY71-F1
#
_cell.length_a   1.000
_cell.length_b   1.000
_cell.length_c   1.000
_cell.angle_alpha   90.00
_cell.angle_beta   90.00
_cell.angle_gamma   90.00
#
_symmetry.space_group_name_H-M   'P 1'
#
loop_
_entity.id
_entity.type
_entity.pdbx_description
1 polymer ?
#
loop_
_entity_poly.entity_id
_entity_poly.type
_entity_poly.pdbx_seq_one_letter_code
_entity_poly.pdbx_strand_id
1 'polypeptide(L)'
;EDRDESKGELPVSVWRTIFVANEWVKLQESRTISTELNLIFVLFLLEGVDVIHQAALVPHGGEPGDEVPYHKVLRFALAAGLLLATSLAQWLFMWGFWQRYYRDRVWQFVDLLAVTNISCLLLEERYYGFYLHGRSVHDHADNDMAQLNKHLEKESEGTTARRGFTPDSHIQTYEVHLARKVRDK
;
A
#
# COMPACT_ATOMS: atom_id res chain seq x y z
N GLU A 1 46.71 34.59 3.27
CA GLU A 1 45.43 34.55 3.98
C GLU A 1 44.43 33.87 3.07
N ASP A 2 44.45 32.53 3.09
CA ASP A 2 43.46 31.71 2.39
C ASP A 2 42.18 31.75 3.23
N ARG A 3 41.11 32.32 2.67
CA ARG A 3 39.80 32.32 3.30
C ARG A 3 39.24 30.91 3.16
N ASP A 4 39.08 30.24 4.29
CA ASP A 4 38.15 29.13 4.46
C ASP A 4 36.75 29.61 4.05
N GLU A 5 36.39 29.39 2.78
CA GLU A 5 34.98 29.37 2.37
C GLU A 5 34.37 28.15 3.05
N SER A 6 33.70 28.37 4.19
CA SER A 6 32.79 27.39 4.75
C SER A 6 31.81 26.99 3.65
N LYS A 7 32.00 25.80 3.05
CA LYS A 7 31.06 25.21 2.10
C LYS A 7 29.71 25.12 2.79
N GLY A 8 28.87 26.15 2.59
CA GLY A 8 27.51 26.16 3.10
C GLY A 8 26.80 24.97 2.49
N GLU A 9 26.23 24.11 3.35
CA GLU A 9 25.41 23.00 2.89
C GLU A 9 24.29 23.56 2.02
N LEU A 10 24.23 23.12 0.76
CA LEU A 10 23.19 23.56 -0.16
C LEU A 10 21.82 23.13 0.41
N PRO A 11 20.80 24.00 0.35
CA PRO A 11 19.50 23.69 0.92
C PRO A 11 18.87 22.46 0.24
N VAL A 12 18.31 21.57 1.06
CA VAL A 12 17.61 20.36 0.62
C VAL A 12 16.35 20.76 -0.15
N SER A 13 16.17 20.20 -1.34
CA SER A 13 14.98 20.43 -2.17
C SER A 13 13.69 20.04 -1.45
N VAL A 14 12.79 21.00 -1.27
CA VAL A 14 11.46 20.80 -0.67
C VAL A 14 10.61 19.81 -1.48
N TRP A 15 10.83 19.73 -2.80
CA TRP A 15 10.09 18.84 -3.69
C TRP A 15 10.19 17.38 -3.31
N ARG A 16 11.32 16.94 -2.76
CA ARG A 16 11.49 15.57 -2.29
C ARG A 16 10.49 15.24 -1.17
N THR A 17 10.29 16.17 -0.25
CA THR A 17 9.35 16.01 0.87
C THR A 17 7.91 16.03 0.38
N ILE A 18 7.55 16.96 -0.52
CA ILE A 18 6.20 17.04 -1.10
C ILE A 18 5.87 15.75 -1.87
N PHE A 19 6.84 15.22 -2.63
CA PHE A 19 6.66 14.01 -3.40
C PHE A 19 6.45 12.78 -2.51
N VAL A 20 7.30 12.61 -1.49
CA VAL A 20 7.14 11.53 -0.50
C VAL A 20 5.81 11.65 0.24
N ALA A 21 5.40 12.86 0.63
CA ALA A 21 4.12 13.08 1.29
C ALA A 21 2.92 12.71 0.39
N ASN A 22 2.99 13.01 -0.90
CA ASN A 22 1.97 12.63 -1.86
C ASN A 22 1.87 11.10 -2.03
N GLU A 23 3.00 10.41 -2.16
CA GLU A 23 3.02 8.94 -2.25
C GLU A 23 2.56 8.28 -0.96
N TRP A 24 2.84 8.89 0.19
CA TRP A 24 2.30 8.46 1.47
C TRP A 24 0.76 8.56 1.53
N VAL A 25 0.17 9.67 1.07
CA VAL A 25 -1.30 9.81 0.99
C VAL A 25 -1.90 8.75 0.06
N LYS A 26 -1.30 8.51 -1.11
CA LYS A 26 -1.73 7.44 -2.03
C LYS A 26 -1.64 6.05 -1.42
N LEU A 27 -0.66 5.81 -0.55
CA LEU A 27 -0.54 4.56 0.19
C LEU A 27 -1.67 4.41 1.21
N GLN A 28 -2.04 5.47 1.93
CA GLN A 28 -3.15 5.47 2.88
C GLN A 28 -4.52 5.25 2.20
N GLU A 29 -4.73 5.84 1.03
CA GLU A 29 -5.97 5.68 0.26
C GLU A 29 -6.05 4.34 -0.49
N SER A 30 -4.97 3.54 -0.44
CA SER A 30 -4.95 2.25 -1.14
C SER A 30 -5.90 1.25 -0.50
N ARG A 31 -6.91 0.84 -1.26
CA ARG A 31 -7.83 -0.24 -0.86
C ARG A 31 -7.43 -1.55 -1.52
N THR A 32 -7.48 -2.63 -0.74
CA THR A 32 -7.33 -3.99 -1.27
C THR A 32 -8.55 -4.39 -2.08
N ILE A 33 -9.75 -3.97 -1.65
CA ILE A 33 -11.03 -4.31 -2.27
C ILE A 33 -11.56 -3.06 -2.99
N SER A 34 -11.83 -3.17 -4.30
CA SER A 34 -12.59 -2.15 -5.05
C SER A 34 -14.07 -2.37 -4.79
N THR A 35 -14.71 -1.37 -4.20
CA THR A 35 -16.13 -1.41 -3.86
C THR A 35 -17.01 -1.45 -5.12
N GLU A 36 -16.62 -0.73 -6.16
CA GLU A 36 -17.36 -0.61 -7.41
C GLU A 36 -17.45 -1.96 -8.13
N LEU A 37 -16.30 -2.63 -8.31
CA LEU A 37 -16.25 -3.95 -8.94
C LEU A 37 -16.98 -5.00 -8.12
N ASN A 38 -16.87 -4.91 -6.79
CA ASN A 38 -17.53 -5.84 -5.90
C ASN A 38 -19.06 -5.73 -6.01
N LEU A 39 -19.60 -4.51 -6.01
CA LEU A 39 -21.04 -4.27 -6.15
C LEU A 39 -21.56 -4.70 -7.52
N ILE A 40 -20.84 -4.41 -8.61
CA ILE A 40 -21.22 -4.85 -9.96
C ILE A 40 -21.26 -6.38 -10.02
N PHE A 41 -20.28 -7.06 -9.45
CA PHE A 41 -20.21 -8.52 -9.46
C PHE A 41 -21.31 -9.15 -8.59
N VAL A 42 -21.61 -8.58 -7.42
CA VAL A 42 -22.74 -9.04 -6.59
C VAL A 42 -24.08 -8.84 -7.30
N LEU A 43 -24.27 -7.70 -7.97
CA LEU A 43 -25.48 -7.45 -8.75
C LEU A 43 -25.60 -8.47 -9.91
N PHE A 44 -24.50 -8.75 -10.61
CA PHE A 44 -24.46 -9.77 -11.64
C PHE A 44 -24.83 -11.17 -11.10
N LEU A 45 -24.34 -11.56 -9.92
CA LEU A 45 -24.70 -12.86 -9.33
C LEU A 45 -26.16 -12.90 -8.86
N LEU A 46 -26.68 -11.81 -8.29
CA LEU A 46 -28.05 -11.76 -7.80
C LEU A 46 -29.06 -11.78 -8.94
N GLU A 47 -28.89 -10.92 -9.93
CA GLU A 47 -29.85 -10.69 -11.02
C GLU A 47 -29.45 -11.42 -12.32
N GLY A 48 -28.18 -11.37 -12.70
CA GLY A 48 -27.72 -12.01 -13.94
C GLY A 48 -27.65 -13.54 -13.89
N VAL A 49 -27.50 -14.12 -12.69
CA VAL A 49 -27.50 -15.58 -12.45
C VAL A 49 -28.77 -16.01 -11.68
N ASP A 50 -29.71 -15.09 -11.46
CA ASP A 50 -30.99 -15.36 -10.82
C ASP A 50 -30.91 -15.95 -9.40
N VAL A 51 -29.79 -15.77 -8.68
CA VAL A 51 -29.64 -16.30 -7.31
C VAL A 51 -30.68 -15.71 -6.36
N ILE A 52 -31.20 -14.51 -6.66
CA ILE A 52 -32.28 -13.89 -5.89
C ILE A 52 -33.56 -14.73 -5.86
N HIS A 53 -33.83 -15.52 -6.90
CA HIS A 53 -35.01 -16.39 -7.00
C HIS A 53 -35.00 -17.54 -5.99
N GLN A 54 -33.83 -17.88 -5.42
CA GLN A 54 -33.72 -18.88 -4.34
C GLN A 54 -34.40 -18.42 -3.04
N ALA A 55 -34.69 -17.13 -2.89
CA ALA A 55 -35.47 -16.60 -1.76
C ALA A 55 -36.99 -16.59 -2.01
N ALA A 56 -37.45 -17.03 -3.19
CA ALA A 56 -38.88 -17.08 -3.51
C ALA A 56 -39.56 -18.19 -2.70
N LEU A 57 -40.76 -17.92 -2.19
CA LEU A 57 -41.55 -18.90 -1.42
C LEU A 57 -42.29 -19.86 -2.36
N VAL A 58 -41.54 -20.60 -3.19
CA VAL A 58 -42.09 -21.58 -4.14
C VAL A 58 -41.88 -23.01 -3.62
N PRO A 59 -42.88 -23.90 -3.73
CA PRO A 59 -42.69 -25.33 -3.48
C PRO A 59 -41.64 -25.93 -4.43
N HIS A 60 -40.92 -26.96 -3.98
CA HIS A 60 -39.87 -27.59 -4.78
C HIS A 60 -40.41 -28.06 -6.15
N GLY A 61 -39.85 -27.52 -7.24
CA GLY A 61 -40.25 -27.83 -8.62
C GLY A 61 -41.29 -26.89 -9.23
N GLY A 62 -41.77 -25.86 -8.52
CA GLY A 62 -42.56 -24.78 -9.11
C GLY A 62 -41.69 -23.68 -9.72
N GLU A 63 -42.14 -23.08 -10.82
CA GLU A 63 -41.49 -21.89 -11.37
C GLU A 63 -41.91 -20.64 -10.58
N PRO A 64 -40.97 -19.77 -10.19
CA PRO A 64 -41.30 -18.49 -9.57
C PRO A 64 -41.99 -17.59 -10.61
N GLY A 65 -43.32 -17.43 -10.49
CA GLY A 65 -44.05 -16.41 -11.24
C GLY A 65 -43.90 -15.02 -10.64
N ASP A 66 -44.29 -13.98 -11.39
CA ASP A 66 -44.19 -12.55 -10.99
C ASP A 66 -44.93 -12.21 -9.67
N GLU A 67 -45.88 -13.03 -9.24
CA GLU A 67 -46.69 -12.78 -8.03
C GLU A 67 -46.19 -13.48 -6.76
N VAL A 68 -45.06 -14.19 -6.82
CA VAL A 68 -44.57 -14.94 -5.65
C VAL A 68 -43.85 -14.03 -4.65
N PRO A 69 -44.27 -13.98 -3.38
CA PRO A 69 -43.59 -13.20 -2.36
C PRO A 69 -42.23 -13.81 -2.00
N TYR A 70 -41.21 -12.96 -1.86
CA TYR A 70 -39.89 -13.34 -1.38
C TYR A 70 -39.83 -13.38 0.14
N HIS A 71 -39.10 -14.36 0.69
CA HIS A 71 -38.78 -14.38 2.12
C HIS A 71 -37.73 -13.30 2.44
N LYS A 72 -38.14 -12.22 3.11
CA LYS A 72 -37.31 -11.02 3.35
C LYS A 72 -35.98 -11.31 4.03
N VAL A 73 -35.97 -12.17 5.04
CA VAL A 73 -34.74 -12.53 5.79
C VAL A 73 -33.79 -13.35 4.93
N LEU A 74 -34.32 -14.26 4.11
CA LEU A 74 -33.50 -15.12 3.25
C LEU A 74 -32.91 -14.29 2.10
N ARG A 75 -33.69 -13.40 1.51
CA ARG A 75 -33.22 -12.44 0.51
C ARG A 75 -32.09 -11.57 1.04
N PHE A 76 -32.24 -11.03 2.25
CA PHE A 76 -31.18 -10.27 2.90
C PHE A 76 -29.94 -11.12 3.17
N ALA A 77 -30.11 -12.35 3.68
CA ALA A 77 -29.02 -13.27 3.97
C ALA A 77 -28.24 -13.65 2.70
N LEU A 78 -28.93 -13.89 1.57
CA LEU A 78 -28.30 -14.17 0.29
C LEU A 78 -27.50 -12.96 -0.23
N ALA A 79 -28.10 -11.77 -0.22
CA ALA A 79 -27.42 -10.56 -0.69
C ALA A 79 -26.18 -10.22 0.17
N ALA A 80 -26.33 -10.24 1.51
CA ALA A 80 -25.22 -10.00 2.43
C ALA A 80 -24.17 -11.11 2.35
N GLY A 81 -24.59 -12.37 2.25
CA GLY A 81 -23.70 -13.52 2.11
C GLY A 81 -22.88 -13.47 0.84
N LEU A 82 -23.50 -13.13 -0.29
CA LEU A 82 -22.79 -12.92 -1.57
C LEU A 82 -21.83 -11.75 -1.49
N LEU A 83 -22.24 -10.61 -0.92
CA LEU A 83 -21.35 -9.46 -0.73
C LEU A 83 -20.10 -9.82 0.08
N LEU A 84 -20.27 -10.57 1.18
CA LEU A 84 -19.15 -11.03 2.00
C LEU A 84 -18.29 -12.06 1.25
N ALA A 85 -18.91 -13.00 0.55
CA ALA A 85 -18.20 -14.04 -0.20
C ALA A 85 -17.35 -13.46 -1.36
N THR A 86 -17.92 -12.53 -2.14
CA THR A 86 -17.19 -11.87 -3.23
C THR A 86 -16.09 -10.97 -2.70
N SER A 87 -16.33 -10.25 -1.59
CA SER A 87 -15.31 -9.44 -0.91
C SER A 87 -14.15 -10.30 -0.40
N LEU A 88 -14.47 -11.46 0.20
CA LEU A 88 -13.46 -12.41 0.67
C LEU A 88 -12.66 -12.98 -0.50
N ALA A 89 -13.33 -13.39 -1.59
CA ALA A 89 -12.67 -13.91 -2.78
C ALA A 89 -11.73 -12.86 -3.41
N GLN A 90 -12.19 -11.61 -3.50
CA GLN A 90 -11.37 -10.50 -3.98
C GLN A 90 -10.17 -10.24 -3.08
N TRP A 91 -10.37 -10.24 -1.76
CA TRP A 91 -9.28 -10.11 -0.80
C TRP A 91 -8.26 -11.24 -0.91
N LEU A 92 -8.70 -12.50 -1.00
CA LEU A 92 -7.83 -13.67 -1.20
C LEU A 92 -7.04 -13.58 -2.50
N PHE A 93 -7.67 -13.16 -3.60
CA PHE A 93 -6.98 -12.94 -4.87
C PHE A 93 -5.89 -11.86 -4.74
N MET A 94 -6.23 -10.74 -4.11
CA MET A 94 -5.30 -9.63 -3.92
C MET A 94 -4.13 -10.01 -3.02
N TRP A 95 -4.39 -10.72 -1.92
CA TRP A 95 -3.38 -11.18 -0.98
C TRP A 95 -2.48 -12.28 -1.58
N GLY A 96 -3.09 -13.30 -2.19
CA GLY A 96 -2.38 -14.48 -2.70
C GLY A 96 -1.61 -14.23 -3.99
N PHE A 97 -2.17 -13.43 -4.90
CA PHE A 97 -1.59 -13.24 -6.23
C PHE A 97 -1.09 -11.81 -6.44
N TRP A 98 -1.95 -10.80 -6.30
CA TRP A 98 -1.63 -9.45 -6.75
C TRP A 98 -0.48 -8.81 -5.97
N GLN A 99 -0.59 -8.81 -4.64
CA GLN A 99 0.42 -8.21 -3.76
C GLN A 99 1.73 -8.99 -3.78
N ARG A 100 1.65 -10.31 -3.91
CA ARG A 100 2.82 -11.20 -3.87
C ARG A 100 3.68 -11.14 -5.12
N TYR A 101 3.06 -11.00 -6.30
CA TYR A 101 3.75 -11.13 -7.59
C TYR A 101 3.90 -9.83 -8.37
N TYR A 102 2.95 -8.90 -8.27
CA TYR A 102 2.92 -7.73 -9.15
C TYR A 102 3.24 -6.42 -8.43
N ARG A 103 2.66 -6.18 -7.25
CA ARG A 103 2.72 -4.85 -6.63
C ARG A 103 2.72 -4.89 -5.11
N ASP A 104 3.91 -4.76 -4.53
CA ASP A 104 4.06 -4.41 -3.12
C ASP A 104 4.21 -2.89 -2.97
N ARG A 105 3.10 -2.23 -2.60
CA ARG A 105 3.09 -0.76 -2.45
C ARG A 105 3.96 -0.28 -1.28
N VAL A 106 4.13 -1.10 -0.24
CA VAL A 106 4.90 -0.71 0.95
C VAL A 106 6.38 -0.72 0.59
N TRP A 107 6.88 -1.77 -0.07
CA TRP A 107 8.27 -1.78 -0.53
C TRP A 107 8.55 -0.70 -1.57
N GLN A 108 7.62 -0.42 -2.48
CA GLN A 108 7.75 0.70 -3.42
C GLN A 108 7.90 2.05 -2.70
N PHE A 109 7.17 2.25 -1.60
CA PHE A 109 7.30 3.45 -0.78
C PHE A 109 8.65 3.51 -0.06
N VAL A 110 9.13 2.40 0.51
CA VAL A 110 10.46 2.33 1.13
C VAL A 110 11.57 2.60 0.12
N ASP A 111 11.49 2.03 -1.08
CA ASP A 111 12.47 2.31 -2.14
C ASP A 111 12.46 3.77 -2.58
N LEU A 112 11.28 4.40 -2.61
CA LEU A 112 11.15 5.82 -2.88
C LEU A 112 11.85 6.68 -1.81
N LEU A 113 11.71 6.32 -0.54
CA LEU A 113 12.38 7.00 0.57
C LEU A 113 13.90 6.98 0.38
N ALA A 114 14.47 5.82 0.00
CA ALA A 114 15.90 5.68 -0.28
C ALA A 114 16.36 6.54 -1.47
N VAL A 115 15.62 6.54 -2.58
CA VAL A 115 15.96 7.33 -3.77
C VAL A 115 15.89 8.84 -3.50
N THR A 116 14.91 9.27 -2.71
CA THR A 116 14.73 10.69 -2.35
C THR A 116 15.61 11.15 -1.18
N ASN A 117 16.37 10.22 -0.57
CA ASN A 117 17.19 10.48 0.60
C ASN A 117 16.38 11.05 1.80
N ILE A 118 15.19 10.49 2.04
CA ILE A 118 14.29 10.89 3.13
C ILE A 118 14.03 9.68 4.02
N SER A 119 14.30 9.79 5.32
CA SER A 119 13.87 8.77 6.29
C SER A 119 12.55 9.16 6.95
N CYS A 120 11.74 8.17 7.30
CA CYS A 120 10.44 8.38 7.93
C CYS A 120 10.40 7.70 9.31
N LEU A 121 9.85 8.39 10.31
CA LEU A 121 9.55 7.82 11.62
C LEU A 121 8.04 7.81 11.80
N LEU A 122 7.45 6.62 11.87
CA LEU A 122 6.02 6.41 12.04
C LEU A 122 5.77 5.90 13.45
N LEU A 123 4.99 6.64 14.24
CA LEU A 123 4.63 6.23 15.58
C LEU A 123 3.19 5.73 15.59
N GLU A 124 3.03 4.45 15.87
CA GLU A 124 1.73 3.83 16.11
C GLU A 124 1.26 4.16 17.52
N GLU A 125 2.19 4.14 18.49
CA GLU A 125 1.92 4.40 19.90
C GLU A 125 2.87 5.47 20.45
N ARG A 126 2.63 5.94 21.68
CA ARG A 126 3.43 7.04 22.28
C ARG A 126 4.93 6.75 22.34
N TYR A 127 5.32 5.49 22.54
CA TYR A 127 6.72 5.08 22.71
C TYR A 127 7.13 3.95 21.75
N TYR A 128 6.32 3.65 20.74
CA TYR A 128 6.54 2.53 19.85
C TYR A 128 6.12 2.88 18.42
N GLY A 129 6.90 2.41 17.46
CA GLY A 129 6.58 2.53 16.05
C GLY A 129 7.67 1.98 15.14
N PHE A 130 7.72 2.51 13.93
CA PHE A 130 8.58 2.04 12.85
C PHE A 130 9.45 3.18 12.32
N TYR A 131 10.73 2.88 12.12
CA TYR A 131 11.67 3.73 11.42
C TYR A 131 11.95 3.15 10.04
N LEU A 132 11.59 3.91 9.01
CA LEU A 132 11.91 3.62 7.61
C LEU A 132 13.17 4.38 7.25
N HIS A 133 14.25 3.64 7.05
CA HIS A 133 15.53 4.15 6.66
C HIS A 133 15.55 4.41 5.15
N GLY A 134 15.56 5.68 4.77
CA GLY A 134 15.62 6.10 3.38
C GLY A 134 16.87 6.92 3.07
N ARG A 135 18.02 6.55 3.63
CA ARG A 135 19.28 7.19 3.25
C ARG A 135 19.69 6.71 1.86
N SER A 136 19.94 7.64 0.94
CA SER A 136 20.46 7.28 -0.37
C SER A 136 21.91 6.80 -0.26
N VAL A 137 22.27 5.81 -1.08
CA VAL A 137 23.65 5.34 -1.24
C VAL A 137 24.46 6.21 -2.20
N HIS A 138 23.79 7.13 -2.89
CA HIS A 138 24.38 8.05 -3.86
C HIS A 138 24.52 9.46 -3.27
N ASP A 139 25.48 10.24 -3.77
CA ASP A 139 25.83 11.56 -3.24
C ASP A 139 24.68 12.58 -3.32
N HIS A 140 23.87 12.50 -4.38
CA HIS A 140 22.78 13.43 -4.65
C HIS A 140 21.50 12.66 -4.97
N ALA A 141 20.36 13.19 -4.51
CA ALA A 141 19.03 12.65 -4.81
C ALA A 141 18.35 13.37 -5.99
N ASP A 142 18.65 14.66 -6.17
CA ASP A 142 18.08 15.52 -7.22
C ASP A 142 18.90 15.38 -8.53
N ASN A 143 18.82 14.20 -9.16
CA ASN A 143 19.56 13.88 -10.39
C ASN A 143 18.69 13.95 -11.64
N ASP A 144 19.32 14.10 -12.81
CA ASP A 144 18.64 13.90 -14.10
C ASP A 144 18.29 12.42 -14.33
N MET A 145 17.32 12.13 -15.19
CA MET A 145 16.83 10.77 -15.49
C MET A 145 17.95 9.83 -15.95
N ALA A 146 18.89 10.32 -16.77
CA ALA A 146 20.02 9.53 -17.23
C ALA A 146 20.96 9.12 -16.08
N GLN A 147 21.14 10.00 -15.10
CA GLN A 147 21.96 9.73 -13.92
C GLN A 147 21.24 8.79 -12.95
N LEU A 148 19.94 8.99 -12.73
CA LEU A 148 19.12 8.10 -11.92
C LEU A 148 19.13 6.67 -12.47
N ASN A 149 18.98 6.48 -13.78
CA ASN A 149 19.07 5.15 -14.39
C ASN A 149 20.44 4.49 -14.18
N LYS A 150 21.53 5.25 -14.33
CA LYS A 150 22.89 4.74 -14.05
C LYS A 150 23.08 4.35 -12.58
N HIS A 151 22.49 5.11 -11.67
CA HIS A 151 22.51 4.80 -10.24
C HIS A 151 21.77 3.49 -9.94
N LEU A 152 20.59 3.30 -10.51
CA LEU A 152 19.81 2.06 -10.38
C LEU A 152 20.51 0.86 -11.03
N GLU A 153 21.17 1.06 -12.17
CA GLU A 153 21.96 0.01 -12.84
C GLU A 153 23.10 -0.46 -11.94
N LYS A 154 23.90 0.48 -11.38
CA LYS A 154 24.97 0.17 -10.43
C LYS A 154 24.49 -0.56 -9.18
N GLU A 155 23.32 -0.19 -8.66
CA GLU A 155 22.68 -0.87 -7.53
C GLU A 155 22.29 -2.31 -7.90
N SER A 156 21.77 -2.53 -9.11
CA SER A 156 21.38 -3.86 -9.59
C SER A 156 22.59 -4.78 -9.83
N GLU A 157 23.70 -4.21 -10.29
CA GLU A 157 25.00 -4.89 -10.41
C GLU A 157 25.69 -5.12 -9.04
N GLY A 158 25.19 -4.49 -7.97
CA GLY A 158 25.74 -4.62 -6.62
C GLY A 158 27.09 -3.92 -6.43
N THR A 159 27.38 -2.89 -7.25
CA THR A 159 28.64 -2.13 -7.19
C THR A 159 28.61 -0.98 -6.18
N THR A 160 27.45 -0.75 -5.54
CA THR A 160 27.24 0.28 -4.52
C THR A 160 27.08 -0.34 -3.12
N ALA A 161 27.20 0.49 -2.09
CA ALA A 161 26.80 0.11 -0.74
C ALA A 161 25.33 -0.33 -0.70
N ARG A 162 24.95 -1.13 0.30
CA ARG A 162 23.57 -1.54 0.50
C ARG A 162 22.76 -0.40 1.15
N ARG A 163 21.44 -0.40 0.91
CA ARG A 163 20.50 0.62 1.42
C ARG A 163 20.19 0.50 2.91
N GLY A 164 20.66 -0.52 3.63
CA GLY A 164 20.35 -0.70 5.03
C GLY A 164 21.10 0.24 5.96
N PHE A 165 20.67 0.26 7.22
CA PHE A 165 21.29 1.10 8.25
C PHE A 165 22.73 0.69 8.56
N THR A 166 23.02 -0.63 8.50
CA THR A 166 24.38 -1.15 8.54
C THR A 166 24.92 -1.39 7.13
N PRO A 167 26.23 -1.23 6.89
CA PRO A 167 26.83 -1.25 5.54
C PRO A 167 26.51 -2.50 4.70
N ASP A 168 26.29 -3.65 5.37
CA ASP A 168 26.06 -4.94 4.73
C ASP A 168 24.59 -5.38 4.74
N SER A 169 23.68 -4.58 5.31
CA SER A 169 22.28 -4.95 5.46
C SER A 169 21.43 -4.44 4.31
N HIS A 170 20.45 -5.26 3.90
CA HIS A 170 19.39 -4.88 2.99
C HIS A 170 18.13 -4.37 3.71
N ILE A 171 18.11 -4.49 5.04
CA ILE A 171 16.94 -4.16 5.85
C ILE A 171 16.84 -2.63 5.91
N GLN A 172 15.69 -2.10 5.47
CA GLN A 172 15.41 -0.66 5.49
C GLN A 172 14.31 -0.31 6.51
N THR A 173 13.63 -1.30 7.06
CA THR A 173 12.51 -1.11 8.00
C THR A 173 12.92 -1.61 9.38
N TYR A 174 12.74 -0.77 10.40
CA TYR A 174 13.16 -1.04 11.77
C TYR A 174 12.01 -0.79 12.74
N GLU A 175 11.86 -1.67 13.70
CA GLU A 175 11.02 -1.42 14.88
C GLU A 175 11.79 -0.53 15.86
N VAL A 176 11.13 0.50 16.41
CA VAL A 176 11.78 1.44 17.32
C VAL A 176 10.94 1.67 18.57
N HIS A 177 11.63 1.65 19.72
CA HIS A 177 11.07 2.03 21.01
C HIS A 177 11.71 3.34 21.47
N LEU A 178 10.88 4.34 21.70
CA LEU A 178 11.33 5.67 22.12
C LEU A 178 11.45 5.75 23.64
N ALA A 179 12.61 6.20 24.11
CA ALA A 179 12.77 6.55 25.51
C ALA A 179 11.91 7.78 25.87
N ARG A 180 11.36 7.80 27.09
CA ARG A 180 10.55 8.93 27.61
C ARG A 180 11.22 10.29 27.39
N LYS A 181 12.54 10.36 27.62
CA LYS A 181 13.34 11.58 27.43
C LYS A 181 13.30 12.16 26.00
N VAL A 182 13.12 11.32 24.98
CA VAL A 182 13.06 11.75 23.57
C VAL A 182 11.66 12.28 23.23
N ARG A 183 10.63 11.72 23.86
CA ARG A 183 9.22 12.04 23.57
C ARG A 183 8.66 13.20 24.40
N ASP A 184 9.18 13.39 25.61
CA ASP A 184 8.69 14.40 26.56
C ASP A 184 9.49 15.72 26.48
N LYS A 185 10.33 15.89 25.45
CA LYS A 185 10.94 17.16 25.05
C LYS A 185 10.04 17.86 24.03
#